data_AF-A0A963N351-F1
#
_entry.id   AF-A0A963N351-F1
#
_cell.length_a   1.000
_cell.length_b   1.000
_cell.length_c   1.000
_cell.angle_alpha   90.00
_cell.angle_beta   90.00
_cell.angle_gamma   90.00
#
_symmetry.space_group_name_H-M   'P 1'
#
loop_
_entity.id
_entity.type
_entity.pdbx_description
1 polymer ?
#
loop_
_entity_poly.entity_id
_entity_poly.type
_entity_poly.pdbx_seq_one_letter_code
_entity_poly.pdbx_strand_id
1 'polypeptide(L)'
;MAYTEWGDPDNPRVLVCVHGLTRNGRDFDFLAEALAADYRVVCPDVVGRGRSDWLAVKSDYGFPQYVADMITLIARLDVAQVEWVGTSMGGLIGMVIASMPDSPIRRMVLNDVGPMITAVSIKRIGEYVGAAPVFADLDAAEAYIREVSAPFGPLTDAQWRHLTLHAVKPVEGGVAMVYDPGIGEPFRKTPLMVDVDLWSTYDAIRCPTLVIRGAQSDLLLHETAVQMAARGPRAQLVEVPGVGHAPMLLDATQIDIVSAFLRAGHAG
;
A
#
# COMPACT_ATOMS: atom_id res chain seq x y z
N MET A 1 13.32 10.14 0.39
CA MET A 1 12.15 9.56 -0.30
C MET A 1 11.50 10.61 -1.16
N ALA A 2 11.04 10.24 -2.35
CA ALA A 2 10.13 11.04 -3.16
C ALA A 2 8.68 10.78 -2.75
N TYR A 3 7.81 11.77 -2.99
CA TYR A 3 6.36 11.61 -2.89
C TYR A 3 5.69 12.47 -3.96
N THR A 4 4.46 12.11 -4.31
CA THR A 4 3.58 13.00 -5.11
C THR A 4 2.46 13.53 -4.23
N GLU A 5 1.95 14.71 -4.56
CA GLU A 5 0.99 15.44 -3.75
C GLU A 5 -0.19 15.95 -4.59
N TRP A 6 -1.39 15.94 -4.01
CA TRP A 6 -2.63 16.49 -4.56
C TRP A 6 -3.34 17.36 -3.52
N GLY A 7 -4.18 18.27 -3.99
CA GLY A 7 -4.93 19.20 -3.15
C GLY A 7 -4.13 20.45 -2.82
N ASP A 8 -4.65 21.23 -1.87
CA ASP A 8 -4.00 22.43 -1.36
C ASP A 8 -2.86 22.06 -0.39
N PRO A 9 -1.59 22.43 -0.66
CA PRO A 9 -0.46 22.14 0.23
C PRO A 9 -0.59 22.73 1.64
N ASP A 10 -1.41 23.77 1.80
CA ASP A 10 -1.68 24.41 3.09
C ASP A 10 -2.89 23.81 3.81
N ASN A 11 -3.56 22.80 3.23
CA ASN A 11 -4.68 22.14 3.88
C ASN A 11 -4.19 21.33 5.10
N PRO A 12 -4.67 21.65 6.33
CA PRO A 12 -4.22 20.98 7.55
C PRO A 12 -4.71 19.53 7.65
N ARG A 13 -5.66 19.10 6.80
CA ARG A 13 -6.13 17.72 6.71
C ARG A 13 -5.26 16.96 5.74
N VAL A 14 -4.32 16.18 6.28
CA VAL A 14 -3.38 15.42 5.46
C VAL A 14 -3.80 13.95 5.40
N LEU A 15 -3.85 13.40 4.20
CA LEU A 15 -4.03 11.98 3.93
C LEU A 15 -2.74 11.40 3.36
N VAL A 16 -2.17 10.40 4.01
CA VAL A 16 -0.99 9.68 3.52
C VAL A 16 -1.40 8.34 2.91
N CYS A 17 -1.09 8.12 1.64
CA CYS A 17 -1.43 6.91 0.89
C CYS A 17 -0.18 6.08 0.55
N VAL A 18 0.00 4.92 1.18
CA VAL A 18 1.23 4.12 1.09
C VAL A 18 1.00 2.79 0.35
N HIS A 19 1.82 2.56 -0.66
CA HIS A 19 1.64 1.51 -1.66
C HIS A 19 2.13 0.11 -1.22
N GLY A 20 1.83 -0.90 -2.05
CA GLY A 20 2.27 -2.28 -1.85
C GLY A 20 3.75 -2.55 -2.19
N LEU A 21 4.23 -3.77 -1.93
CA LEU A 21 5.67 -4.11 -1.86
C LEU A 21 6.52 -3.69 -3.07
N THR A 22 6.03 -3.94 -4.29
CA THR A 22 6.70 -3.66 -5.58
C THR A 22 5.99 -2.57 -6.38
N ARG A 23 5.10 -1.83 -5.72
CA ARG A 23 4.28 -0.75 -6.29
C ARG A 23 4.92 0.61 -6.04
N ASN A 24 4.21 1.70 -6.33
CA ASN A 24 4.65 3.07 -6.08
C ASN A 24 3.46 3.99 -5.76
N GLY A 25 3.71 5.23 -5.35
CA GLY A 25 2.70 6.17 -4.89
C GLY A 25 1.66 6.54 -5.96
N ARG A 26 1.95 6.32 -7.24
CA ARG A 26 1.02 6.63 -8.35
C ARG A 26 -0.14 5.65 -8.49
N ASP A 27 -0.12 4.55 -7.73
CA ASP A 27 -1.28 3.66 -7.60
C ASP A 27 -2.50 4.38 -6.99
N PHE A 28 -2.29 5.48 -6.26
CA PHE A 28 -3.36 6.22 -5.61
C PHE A 28 -3.83 7.45 -6.38
N ASP A 29 -3.38 7.68 -7.61
CA ASP A 29 -3.69 8.91 -8.35
C ASP A 29 -5.20 9.20 -8.41
N PHE A 30 -6.02 8.19 -8.68
CA PHE A 30 -7.48 8.31 -8.79
C PHE A 30 -8.14 8.60 -7.43
N LEU A 31 -7.69 7.90 -6.38
CA LEU A 31 -8.15 8.15 -5.01
C LEU A 31 -7.75 9.55 -4.54
N ALA A 32 -6.51 9.95 -4.82
CA ALA A 32 -5.95 11.24 -4.42
C ALA A 32 -6.70 12.39 -5.11
N GLU A 33 -6.97 12.26 -6.41
CA GLU A 33 -7.77 13.24 -7.16
C GLU A 33 -9.19 13.38 -6.59
N ALA A 34 -9.85 12.26 -6.26
CA ALA A 34 -11.19 12.27 -5.67
C ALA A 34 -11.25 12.90 -4.26
N LEU A 35 -10.14 12.91 -3.53
CA LEU A 35 -10.03 13.41 -2.15
C LEU A 35 -9.29 14.75 -2.04
N ALA A 36 -8.71 15.27 -3.13
CA ALA A 36 -7.91 16.49 -3.17
C ALA A 36 -8.67 17.76 -2.73
N ALA A 37 -10.00 17.76 -2.85
CA ALA A 37 -10.83 18.86 -2.38
C ALA A 37 -10.99 18.90 -0.84
N ASP A 38 -10.85 17.76 -0.18
CA ASP A 38 -11.02 17.63 1.27
C ASP A 38 -9.67 17.55 2.01
N TYR A 39 -8.65 17.00 1.35
CA TYR A 39 -7.34 16.69 1.92
C TYR A 39 -6.20 17.21 1.07
N ARG A 40 -5.08 17.53 1.74
CA ARG A 40 -3.75 17.42 1.16
C ARG A 40 -3.37 15.94 1.10
N VAL A 41 -3.35 15.35 -0.09
CA VAL A 41 -3.05 13.92 -0.25
C VAL A 41 -1.60 13.73 -0.62
N VAL A 42 -0.87 12.97 0.19
CA VAL A 42 0.57 12.69 0.05
C VAL A 42 0.76 11.19 -0.23
N CYS A 43 1.26 10.86 -1.42
CA CYS A 43 1.52 9.49 -1.84
C CYS A 43 3.04 9.27 -1.97
N PRO A 44 3.72 8.79 -0.91
CA PRO A 44 5.15 8.52 -0.97
C PRO A 44 5.49 7.29 -1.79
N ASP A 45 6.64 7.34 -2.44
CA ASP A 45 7.34 6.16 -2.92
C ASP A 45 8.21 5.63 -1.77
N VAL A 46 7.90 4.46 -1.22
CA VAL A 46 8.76 3.81 -0.21
C VAL A 46 10.15 3.60 -0.80
N VAL A 47 11.20 3.80 0.01
CA VAL A 47 12.60 3.69 -0.41
C VAL A 47 12.85 2.44 -1.28
N GLY A 48 13.57 2.60 -2.39
CA GLY A 48 13.78 1.55 -3.40
C GLY A 48 12.67 1.37 -4.42
N ARG A 49 11.59 2.18 -4.40
CA ARG A 49 10.49 2.12 -5.36
C ARG A 49 10.23 3.48 -6.01
N GLY A 50 9.55 3.47 -7.15
CA GLY A 50 9.17 4.66 -7.90
C GLY A 50 10.37 5.57 -8.15
N ARG A 51 10.25 6.81 -7.66
CA ARG A 51 11.26 7.86 -7.74
C ARG A 51 12.12 7.98 -6.48
N SER A 52 11.89 7.18 -5.46
CA SER A 52 12.73 7.15 -4.28
C SER A 52 14.06 6.45 -4.56
N ASP A 53 15.12 6.96 -3.93
CA ASP A 53 16.45 6.39 -4.02
C ASP A 53 16.48 4.92 -3.56
N TRP A 54 17.44 4.18 -4.12
CA TRP A 54 17.70 2.80 -3.76
C TRP A 54 18.68 2.75 -2.58
N LEU A 55 18.44 1.87 -1.61
CA LEU A 55 19.36 1.67 -0.50
C LEU A 55 20.69 1.07 -0.99
N ALA A 56 21.81 1.59 -0.48
CA ALA A 56 23.12 1.02 -0.78
C ALA A 56 23.26 -0.40 -0.20
N VAL A 57 22.79 -0.58 1.04
CA VAL A 57 22.79 -1.86 1.75
C VAL A 57 21.42 -2.53 1.58
N LYS A 58 21.36 -3.59 0.76
CA LYS A 58 20.08 -4.21 0.36
C LYS A 58 19.40 -4.97 1.49
N SER A 59 20.15 -5.41 2.50
CA SER A 59 19.58 -6.03 3.71
C SER A 59 18.77 -5.05 4.57
N ASP A 60 18.90 -3.74 4.36
CA ASP A 60 18.17 -2.72 5.11
C ASP A 60 16.73 -2.53 4.59
N TYR A 61 16.38 -3.16 3.46
CA TYR A 61 15.00 -3.22 3.00
C TYR A 61 14.13 -4.03 3.97
N GLY A 62 13.46 -3.35 4.91
CA GLY A 62 12.58 -3.99 5.88
C GLY A 62 11.72 -3.00 6.64
N PHE A 63 10.75 -3.54 7.40
CA PHE A 63 9.78 -2.74 8.16
C PHE A 63 10.40 -1.71 9.10
N PRO A 64 11.50 -1.97 9.84
CA PRO A 64 12.11 -0.94 10.68
C PRO A 64 12.51 0.32 9.89
N GLN A 65 13.13 0.13 8.72
CA GLN A 65 13.51 1.23 7.83
C GLN A 65 12.28 1.94 7.28
N TYR A 66 11.30 1.18 6.77
CA TYR A 66 10.09 1.77 6.17
C TYR A 66 9.26 2.57 7.18
N VAL A 67 9.16 2.09 8.43
CA VAL A 67 8.47 2.79 9.52
C VAL A 67 9.23 4.07 9.89
N ALA A 68 10.55 4.02 10.03
CA ALA A 68 11.37 5.20 10.34
C ALA A 68 11.25 6.28 9.26
N ASP A 69 11.25 5.87 7.98
CA ASP A 69 11.08 6.79 6.85
C ASP A 69 9.69 7.45 6.87
N MET A 70 8.62 6.69 7.16
CA MET A 70 7.26 7.24 7.22
C MET A 70 7.03 8.16 8.42
N ILE A 71 7.58 7.83 9.59
CA ILE A 71 7.55 8.74 10.75
C ILE A 71 8.27 10.05 10.41
N THR A 72 9.43 9.96 9.75
CA THR A 72 10.19 11.15 9.32
C THR A 72 9.42 11.96 8.29
N LEU A 73 8.74 11.31 7.34
CA LEU A 73 7.87 11.98 6.37
C LEU A 73 6.73 12.70 7.09
N ILE A 74 5.98 12.03 7.96
CA ILE A 74 4.87 12.63 8.71
C ILE A 74 5.34 13.85 9.51
N ALA A 75 6.48 13.75 10.20
CA ALA A 75 7.05 14.88 10.94
C ALA A 75 7.43 16.07 10.03
N ARG A 76 7.80 15.81 8.77
CA ARG A 76 8.12 16.83 7.76
C ARG A 76 6.90 17.48 7.12
N LEU A 77 5.72 16.88 7.25
CA LEU A 77 4.47 17.45 6.75
C LEU A 77 3.95 18.59 7.64
N ASP A 78 4.56 18.79 8.82
CA ASP A 78 4.24 19.84 9.79
C ASP A 78 2.78 19.83 10.24
N VAL A 79 2.23 18.62 10.43
CA VAL A 79 0.88 18.40 10.94
C VAL A 79 0.90 17.51 12.17
N ALA A 80 -0.04 17.75 13.09
CA ALA A 80 -0.16 16.98 14.31
C ALA A 80 -0.67 15.54 14.06
N GLN A 81 -1.53 15.38 13.05
CA GLN A 81 -2.20 14.12 12.74
C GLN A 81 -2.38 13.94 11.23
N VAL A 82 -2.46 12.69 10.80
CA VAL A 82 -2.73 12.31 9.42
C VAL A 82 -3.83 11.25 9.35
N GLU A 83 -4.57 11.22 8.25
CA GLU A 83 -5.28 10.02 7.82
C GLU A 83 -4.32 9.08 7.09
N TRP A 84 -4.61 7.78 7.12
CA TRP A 84 -3.77 6.78 6.48
C TRP A 84 -4.58 5.86 5.57
N VAL A 85 -4.11 5.65 4.35
CA VAL A 85 -4.56 4.57 3.46
C VAL A 85 -3.34 3.74 3.10
N GLY A 86 -3.33 2.46 3.48
CA GLY A 86 -2.19 1.58 3.24
C GLY A 86 -2.59 0.31 2.52
N THR A 87 -2.00 0.05 1.35
CA THR A 87 -2.19 -1.19 0.60
C THR A 87 -1.09 -2.18 0.93
N SER A 88 -1.42 -3.41 1.34
CA SER A 88 -0.43 -4.48 1.56
C SER A 88 0.69 -4.03 2.53
N MET A 89 1.94 -3.98 2.06
CA MET A 89 3.09 -3.40 2.78
C MET A 89 2.78 -2.04 3.43
N GLY A 90 2.12 -1.12 2.73
CA GLY A 90 1.74 0.19 3.26
C GLY A 90 0.75 0.10 4.42
N GLY A 91 -0.14 -0.89 4.43
CA GLY A 91 -1.04 -1.13 5.56
C GLY A 91 -0.30 -1.69 6.77
N LEU A 92 0.69 -2.58 6.58
CA LEU A 92 1.53 -3.09 7.67
C LEU A 92 2.40 -2.00 8.31
N ILE A 93 2.97 -1.10 7.50
CA ILE A 93 3.67 0.08 8.01
C ILE A 93 2.72 0.93 8.86
N GLY A 94 1.52 1.18 8.35
CA GLY A 94 0.45 1.89 9.07
C GLY A 94 0.07 1.22 10.39
N MET A 95 -0.10 -0.10 10.41
CA MET A 95 -0.42 -0.87 11.63
C MET A 95 0.65 -0.68 12.71
N VAL A 96 1.92 -0.75 12.34
CA VAL A 96 3.03 -0.55 13.29
C VAL A 96 2.97 0.87 13.86
N ILE A 97 2.86 1.91 13.02
CA ILE A 97 2.76 3.30 13.47
C ILE A 97 1.52 3.51 14.35
N ALA A 98 0.36 3.03 13.91
CA ALA A 98 -0.93 3.17 14.60
C ALA A 98 -0.96 2.47 15.97
N SER A 99 -0.14 1.44 16.17
CA SER A 99 -0.02 0.73 17.45
C SER A 99 0.80 1.50 18.50
N MET A 100 1.73 2.37 18.07
CA MET A 100 2.64 3.10 18.96
C MET A 100 1.86 4.06 19.88
N PRO A 101 2.33 4.30 21.13
CA PRO A 101 1.83 5.40 21.95
C PRO A 101 1.88 6.72 21.16
N ASP A 102 0.85 7.57 21.33
CA ASP A 102 0.77 8.89 20.69
C ASP A 102 0.92 8.88 19.15
N SER A 103 0.52 7.78 18.50
CA SER A 103 0.49 7.68 17.04
C SER A 103 -0.20 8.90 16.39
N PRO A 104 0.38 9.47 15.31
CA PRO A 104 -0.21 10.57 14.58
C PRO A 104 -1.37 10.12 13.66
N ILE A 105 -1.62 8.82 13.52
CA ILE A 105 -2.67 8.30 12.63
C ILE A 105 -4.04 8.46 13.31
N ARG A 106 -4.89 9.33 12.75
CA ARG A 106 -6.22 9.63 13.27
C ARG A 106 -7.29 8.65 12.80
N ARG A 107 -7.24 8.22 11.54
CA ARG A 107 -8.02 7.11 10.97
C ARG A 107 -7.17 6.34 9.98
N MET A 108 -7.47 5.06 9.86
CA MET A 108 -6.68 4.16 9.02
C MET A 108 -7.56 3.29 8.13
N VAL A 109 -7.18 3.20 6.86
CA VAL A 109 -7.69 2.22 5.91
C VAL A 109 -6.59 1.20 5.64
N LEU A 110 -6.88 -0.06 5.96
CA LEU A 110 -6.06 -1.21 5.61
C LEU A 110 -6.65 -1.85 4.36
N ASN A 111 -5.95 -1.70 3.24
CA ASN A 111 -6.37 -2.23 1.95
C ASN A 111 -5.68 -3.58 1.69
N ASP A 112 -6.48 -4.63 1.87
CA ASP A 112 -6.21 -6.05 1.68
C ASP A 112 -4.97 -6.55 2.42
N VAL A 113 -4.89 -6.22 3.71
CA VAL A 113 -3.84 -6.69 4.61
C VAL A 113 -4.29 -6.71 6.06
N GLY A 114 -3.69 -7.58 6.86
CA GLY A 114 -4.05 -7.76 8.26
C GLY A 114 -2.91 -8.33 9.11
N PRO A 115 -3.21 -8.71 10.36
CA PRO A 115 -2.22 -9.10 11.36
C PRO A 115 -1.67 -10.51 11.18
N MET A 116 -2.12 -11.28 10.19
CA MET A 116 -1.61 -12.61 9.93
C MET A 116 -1.09 -12.65 8.49
N ILE A 117 0.20 -12.93 8.33
CA ILE A 117 0.80 -13.16 7.01
C ILE A 117 1.32 -14.59 6.98
N THR A 118 0.72 -15.42 6.13
CA THR A 118 1.09 -16.83 6.08
C THR A 118 2.48 -17.03 5.48
N ALA A 119 3.20 -18.04 5.94
CA ALA A 119 4.48 -18.45 5.37
C ALA A 119 4.35 -18.79 3.87
N VAL A 120 3.20 -19.34 3.48
CA VAL A 120 2.88 -19.64 2.07
C VAL A 120 2.82 -18.36 1.24
N SER A 121 2.13 -17.32 1.71
CA SER A 121 2.08 -16.02 1.03
C SER A 121 3.45 -15.37 0.94
N ILE A 122 4.25 -15.43 2.02
CA ILE A 122 5.61 -14.88 2.03
C ILE A 122 6.52 -15.61 1.05
N LYS A 123 6.47 -16.95 1.02
CA LYS A 123 7.25 -17.76 0.08
C LYS A 123 6.91 -17.39 -1.37
N ARG A 124 5.62 -17.32 -1.70
CA ARG A 124 5.15 -16.90 -3.04
C ARG A 124 5.65 -15.52 -3.41
N ILE A 125 5.57 -14.55 -2.49
CA ILE A 125 6.12 -13.20 -2.71
C ILE A 125 7.62 -13.29 -3.01
N GLY A 126 8.35 -14.13 -2.28
CA GLY A 126 9.77 -14.40 -2.46
C GLY A 126 10.17 -14.95 -3.83
N GLU A 127 9.25 -15.61 -4.54
CA GLU A 127 9.52 -16.23 -5.86
C GLU A 127 9.64 -15.19 -6.98
N TYR A 128 8.96 -14.04 -6.87
CA TYR A 128 8.96 -13.01 -7.92
C TYR A 128 9.56 -11.68 -7.48
N VAL A 129 9.60 -11.37 -6.18
CA VAL A 129 10.13 -10.10 -5.69
C VAL A 129 11.62 -9.98 -6.03
N GLY A 130 11.99 -8.87 -6.67
CA GLY A 130 13.36 -8.65 -7.12
C GLY A 130 13.70 -9.24 -8.49
N ALA A 131 12.74 -9.83 -9.21
CA ALA A 131 12.94 -10.27 -10.59
C ALA A 131 13.16 -9.09 -11.55
N ALA A 132 12.45 -7.98 -11.33
CA ALA A 132 12.58 -6.69 -12.02
C ALA A 132 12.92 -6.80 -13.53
N PRO A 133 12.05 -7.44 -14.33
CA PRO A 133 12.29 -7.63 -15.76
C PRO A 133 12.47 -6.32 -16.53
N VAL A 134 13.19 -6.42 -17.65
CA VAL A 134 13.29 -5.40 -18.70
C VAL A 134 12.47 -5.88 -19.89
N PHE A 135 11.67 -5.00 -20.45
CA PHE A 135 10.78 -5.26 -21.58
C PHE A 135 11.23 -4.48 -22.80
N ALA A 136 10.93 -4.98 -24.00
CA ALA A 136 11.27 -4.30 -25.25
C ALA A 136 10.58 -2.94 -25.37
N ASP A 137 9.33 -2.84 -24.94
CA ASP A 137 8.50 -1.64 -24.99
C ASP A 137 7.43 -1.65 -23.90
N LEU A 138 6.63 -0.58 -23.88
CA LEU A 138 5.56 -0.38 -22.91
C LEU A 138 4.41 -1.37 -23.06
N ASP A 139 4.15 -1.88 -24.26
CA ASP A 139 3.05 -2.81 -24.50
C ASP A 139 3.42 -4.21 -24.00
N ALA A 140 4.67 -4.64 -24.16
CA ALA A 140 5.21 -5.85 -23.54
C ALA A 140 5.20 -5.75 -22.01
N ALA A 141 5.52 -4.58 -21.45
CA ALA A 141 5.42 -4.35 -20.02
C ALA A 141 3.97 -4.42 -19.52
N GLU A 142 3.03 -3.84 -20.27
CA GLU A 142 1.60 -3.85 -19.91
C GLU A 142 1.02 -5.27 -19.95
N ALA A 143 1.37 -6.07 -20.96
CA ALA A 143 0.96 -7.47 -21.04
C ALA A 143 1.43 -8.26 -19.81
N TYR A 144 2.69 -8.08 -19.41
CA TYR A 144 3.23 -8.70 -18.20
C TYR A 144 2.51 -8.21 -16.93
N ILE A 145 2.30 -6.90 -16.79
CA ILE A 145 1.64 -6.32 -15.61
C ILE A 145 0.20 -6.85 -15.49
N ARG A 146 -0.54 -6.91 -16.59
CA ARG A 146 -1.90 -7.48 -16.63
C ARG A 146 -1.91 -8.94 -16.18
N GLU A 147 -0.93 -9.73 -16.59
CA GLU A 147 -0.80 -11.14 -16.19
C GLU A 147 -0.51 -11.27 -14.69
N VAL A 148 0.57 -10.65 -14.20
CA VAL A 148 1.01 -10.83 -12.81
C VAL A 148 0.10 -10.13 -11.80
N SER A 149 -0.67 -9.13 -12.25
CA SER A 149 -1.59 -8.35 -11.43
C SER A 149 -3.06 -8.67 -11.73
N ALA A 150 -3.37 -9.74 -12.48
CA ALA A 150 -4.74 -10.17 -12.75
C ALA A 150 -5.66 -10.23 -11.50
N PRO A 151 -5.16 -10.60 -10.30
CA PRO A 151 -5.96 -10.54 -9.07
C PRO A 151 -6.44 -9.15 -8.65
N PHE A 152 -5.97 -8.04 -9.23
CA PHE A 152 -6.49 -6.70 -8.96
C PHE A 152 -7.94 -6.52 -9.41
N GLY A 153 -8.46 -7.48 -10.17
CA GLY A 153 -9.84 -7.51 -10.63
C GLY A 153 -10.01 -6.83 -11.98
N PRO A 154 -11.27 -6.53 -12.35
CA PRO A 154 -11.60 -6.02 -13.69
C PRO A 154 -11.23 -4.54 -13.82
N LEU A 155 -9.97 -4.25 -14.19
CA LEU A 155 -9.55 -2.91 -14.56
C LEU A 155 -9.80 -2.64 -16.05
N THR A 156 -10.14 -1.40 -16.36
CA THR A 156 -10.25 -0.91 -17.74
C THR A 156 -8.87 -0.83 -18.41
N ASP A 157 -8.84 -0.78 -19.74
CA ASP A 157 -7.57 -0.64 -20.47
C ASP A 157 -6.82 0.65 -20.10
N ALA A 158 -7.55 1.75 -19.85
CA ALA A 158 -6.95 3.01 -19.41
C ALA A 158 -6.30 2.87 -18.02
N GLN A 159 -6.93 2.15 -17.09
CA GLN A 159 -6.37 1.88 -15.76
C GLN A 159 -5.15 0.97 -15.84
N TRP A 160 -5.17 -0.07 -16.67
CA TRP A 160 -3.99 -0.91 -16.91
C TRP A 160 -2.84 -0.11 -17.52
N ARG A 161 -3.14 0.76 -18.49
CA ARG A 161 -2.14 1.65 -19.09
C ARG A 161 -1.54 2.59 -18.05
N HIS A 162 -2.38 3.18 -17.20
CA HIS A 162 -1.96 4.07 -16.11
C HIS A 162 -0.99 3.37 -15.15
N LEU A 163 -1.37 2.20 -14.64
CA LEU A 163 -0.52 1.41 -13.75
C LEU A 163 0.81 1.05 -14.40
N THR A 164 0.80 0.74 -15.70
CA THR A 164 2.01 0.37 -16.46
C THR A 164 2.93 1.57 -16.64
N LEU A 165 2.41 2.72 -17.08
CA LEU A 165 3.17 3.96 -17.28
C LEU A 165 3.95 4.38 -16.04
N HIS A 166 3.38 4.13 -14.86
CA HIS A 166 4.02 4.45 -13.59
C HIS A 166 4.82 3.30 -12.98
N ALA A 167 4.70 2.08 -13.49
CA ALA A 167 5.46 0.91 -13.03
C ALA A 167 6.80 0.71 -13.76
N VAL A 168 7.02 1.40 -14.89
CA VAL A 168 8.24 1.28 -15.68
C VAL A 168 8.90 2.63 -16.00
N LYS A 169 10.19 2.60 -16.31
CA LYS A 169 10.97 3.72 -16.81
C LYS A 169 11.75 3.32 -18.07
N PRO A 170 12.02 4.26 -18.98
CA PRO A 170 12.88 3.98 -20.13
C PRO A 170 14.29 3.63 -19.68
N VAL A 171 14.89 2.66 -20.38
CA VAL A 171 16.28 2.23 -20.25
C VAL A 171 16.86 1.97 -21.65
N GLU A 172 18.17 1.76 -21.75
CA GLU A 172 18.76 1.31 -23.00
C GLU A 172 18.15 -0.04 -23.41
N GLY A 173 17.59 -0.11 -24.62
CA GLY A 173 16.97 -1.34 -25.14
C GLY A 173 15.52 -1.60 -24.70
N GLY A 174 14.87 -0.66 -23.99
CA GLY A 174 13.42 -0.77 -23.72
C GLY A 174 12.96 -0.06 -22.45
N VAL A 175 12.15 -0.74 -21.63
CA VAL A 175 11.62 -0.22 -20.36
C VAL A 175 11.86 -1.21 -19.23
N ALA A 176 12.17 -0.70 -18.03
CA ALA A 176 12.44 -1.52 -16.84
C ALA A 176 11.54 -1.12 -15.69
N MET A 177 11.24 -2.07 -14.80
CA MET A 177 10.47 -1.81 -13.58
C MET A 177 11.10 -0.70 -12.73
N VAL A 178 10.27 0.15 -12.10
CA VAL A 178 10.71 1.24 -11.21
C VAL A 178 10.88 0.82 -9.76
N TYR A 179 11.44 -0.35 -9.51
CA TYR A 179 11.84 -0.75 -8.15
C TYR A 179 13.21 -1.42 -8.16
N ASP A 180 13.90 -1.33 -7.03
CA ASP A 180 15.21 -1.95 -6.84
C ASP A 180 15.09 -3.48 -6.77
N PRO A 181 15.75 -4.23 -7.68
CA PRO A 181 15.78 -5.69 -7.61
C PRO A 181 16.29 -6.23 -6.26
N GLY A 182 17.11 -5.43 -5.55
CA GLY A 182 17.64 -5.73 -4.22
C GLY A 182 16.57 -5.84 -3.12
N ILE A 183 15.35 -5.37 -3.34
CA ILE A 183 14.21 -5.58 -2.41
C ILE A 183 13.94 -7.08 -2.20
N GLY A 184 14.29 -7.94 -3.17
CA GLY A 184 14.15 -9.39 -3.01
C GLY A 184 15.26 -10.07 -2.22
N GLU A 185 16.32 -9.36 -1.84
CA GLU A 185 17.44 -9.95 -1.08
C GLU A 185 17.03 -10.45 0.32
N PRO A 186 16.30 -9.69 1.15
CA PRO A 186 15.81 -10.18 2.45
C PRO A 186 14.96 -11.44 2.34
N PHE A 187 14.10 -11.53 1.32
CA PHE A 187 13.25 -12.70 1.08
C PHE A 187 14.05 -13.95 0.70
N ARG A 188 15.14 -13.79 -0.04
CA ARG A 188 16.04 -14.89 -0.45
C ARG A 188 16.98 -15.33 0.65
N LYS A 189 17.52 -14.40 1.43
CA LYS A 189 18.50 -14.68 2.50
C LYS A 189 17.86 -15.14 3.80
N THR A 190 16.67 -14.64 4.10
CA THR A 190 15.94 -14.94 5.34
C THR A 190 14.52 -15.42 5.00
N PRO A 191 14.38 -16.61 4.37
CA PRO A 191 13.06 -17.14 4.06
C PRO A 191 12.32 -17.43 5.37
N LEU A 192 11.21 -16.72 5.58
CA LEU A 192 10.33 -17.00 6.71
C LEU A 192 9.62 -18.33 6.45
N MET A 193 9.83 -19.27 7.37
CA MET A 193 9.20 -20.60 7.33
C MET A 193 7.99 -20.71 8.25
N VAL A 194 7.67 -19.62 8.97
CA VAL A 194 6.57 -19.53 9.92
C VAL A 194 5.70 -18.33 9.59
N ASP A 195 4.44 -18.41 9.97
CA ASP A 195 3.50 -17.31 9.83
C ASP A 195 3.97 -16.12 10.67
N VAL A 196 3.75 -14.91 10.15
CA VAL A 196 4.01 -13.67 10.87
C VAL A 196 2.73 -13.26 11.57
N ASP A 197 2.74 -13.36 12.90
CA ASP A 197 1.66 -12.93 13.77
C ASP A 197 1.91 -11.51 14.31
N LEU A 198 1.02 -10.60 13.96
CA LEU A 198 0.98 -9.19 14.38
C LEU A 198 -0.32 -8.86 15.13
N TRP A 199 -1.00 -9.84 15.72
CA TRP A 199 -2.26 -9.59 16.44
C TRP A 199 -2.08 -8.64 17.61
N SER A 200 -0.96 -8.75 18.34
CA SER A 200 -0.62 -7.81 19.42
C SER A 200 -0.45 -6.38 18.90
N THR A 201 0.14 -6.20 17.71
CA THR A 201 0.25 -4.90 17.05
C THR A 201 -1.13 -4.38 16.66
N TYR A 202 -1.97 -5.23 16.07
CA TYR A 202 -3.32 -4.86 15.68
C TYR A 202 -4.21 -4.48 16.86
N ASP A 203 -4.15 -5.24 17.96
CA ASP A 203 -4.91 -4.98 19.17
C ASP A 203 -4.55 -3.66 19.85
N ALA A 204 -3.30 -3.19 19.65
CA ALA A 204 -2.83 -1.93 20.19
C ALA A 204 -3.29 -0.70 19.39
N ILE A 205 -3.89 -0.89 18.20
CA ILE A 205 -4.42 0.21 17.37
C ILE A 205 -5.66 0.82 18.03
N ARG A 206 -5.67 2.15 18.16
CA ARG A 206 -6.73 2.89 18.86
C ARG A 206 -7.58 3.78 17.95
N CYS A 207 -7.10 4.08 16.74
CA CYS A 207 -7.82 4.89 15.78
C CYS A 207 -8.96 4.08 15.11
N PRO A 208 -10.06 4.74 14.70
CA PRO A 208 -11.03 4.13 13.80
C PRO A 208 -10.33 3.51 12.59
N THR A 209 -10.68 2.27 12.29
CA THR A 209 -10.05 1.50 11.21
C THR A 209 -11.10 0.94 10.25
N LEU A 210 -10.83 1.04 8.96
CA LEU A 210 -11.53 0.35 7.88
C LEU A 210 -10.59 -0.72 7.31
N VAL A 211 -11.11 -1.92 7.08
CA VAL A 211 -10.47 -2.99 6.33
C VAL A 211 -11.25 -3.17 5.05
N ILE A 212 -10.57 -2.96 3.91
CA ILE A 212 -11.10 -3.31 2.59
C ILE A 212 -10.42 -4.61 2.19
N ARG A 213 -11.20 -5.64 1.86
CA ARG A 213 -10.69 -6.94 1.44
C ARG A 213 -11.17 -7.24 0.03
N GLY A 214 -10.30 -7.72 -0.84
CA GLY A 214 -10.74 -8.38 -2.06
C GLY A 214 -11.44 -9.70 -1.71
N ALA A 215 -12.66 -9.93 -2.17
CA ALA A 215 -13.42 -11.13 -1.82
C ALA A 215 -12.67 -12.44 -2.15
N GLN A 216 -11.79 -12.40 -3.16
CA GLN A 216 -10.95 -13.49 -3.64
C GLN A 216 -9.50 -13.40 -3.12
N SER A 217 -9.22 -12.54 -2.14
CA SER A 217 -7.87 -12.38 -1.60
C SER A 217 -7.38 -13.65 -0.94
N ASP A 218 -6.16 -14.04 -1.32
CA ASP A 218 -5.37 -15.11 -0.73
C ASP A 218 -4.25 -14.59 0.19
N LEU A 219 -4.15 -13.27 0.35
CA LEU A 219 -3.25 -12.64 1.32
C LEU A 219 -3.99 -12.39 2.63
N LEU A 220 -5.12 -11.67 2.58
CA LEU A 220 -5.98 -11.45 3.73
C LEU A 220 -7.15 -12.44 3.67
N LEU A 221 -7.06 -13.50 4.46
CA LEU A 221 -8.13 -14.50 4.54
C LEU A 221 -9.40 -13.90 5.16
N HIS A 222 -10.56 -14.38 4.70
CA HIS A 222 -11.87 -13.92 5.19
C HIS A 222 -11.98 -14.08 6.71
N GLU A 223 -11.55 -15.22 7.24
CA GLU A 223 -11.59 -15.52 8.67
C GLU A 223 -10.73 -14.56 9.49
N THR A 224 -9.56 -14.17 8.95
CA THR A 224 -8.68 -13.16 9.58
C THR A 224 -9.37 -11.80 9.58
N ALA A 225 -9.99 -11.40 8.47
CA ALA A 225 -10.72 -10.14 8.38
C ALA A 225 -11.94 -10.07 9.33
N VAL A 226 -12.68 -11.18 9.48
CA VAL A 226 -13.77 -11.29 10.47
C VAL A 226 -13.24 -11.14 11.89
N GLN A 227 -12.09 -11.74 12.22
CA GLN A 227 -11.47 -11.53 13.53
C GLN A 227 -11.03 -10.08 13.75
N MET A 228 -10.49 -9.40 12.72
CA MET A 228 -10.14 -7.98 12.78
C MET A 228 -11.37 -7.10 13.11
N ALA A 229 -12.54 -7.42 12.56
CA ALA A 229 -13.78 -6.72 12.89
C ALA A 229 -14.25 -6.95 14.35
N ALA A 230 -13.80 -8.03 15.00
CA ALA A 230 -14.24 -8.42 16.34
C ALA A 230 -13.31 -7.99 17.49
N ARG A 231 -12.04 -7.65 17.22
CA ARG A 231 -11.03 -7.29 18.25
C ARG A 231 -10.21 -6.06 17.87
N GLY A 232 -9.33 -5.63 18.78
CA GLY A 232 -8.51 -4.42 18.60
C GLY A 232 -9.37 -3.19 18.29
N PRO A 233 -9.12 -2.46 17.18
CA PRO A 233 -9.92 -1.31 16.79
C PRO A 233 -11.35 -1.67 16.34
N ARG A 234 -11.69 -2.97 16.23
CA ARG A 234 -12.97 -3.49 15.71
C ARG A 234 -13.29 -2.87 14.36
N ALA A 235 -12.43 -3.15 13.39
CA ALA A 235 -12.47 -2.46 12.11
C ALA A 235 -13.83 -2.65 11.40
N GLN A 236 -14.28 -1.61 10.70
CA GLN A 236 -15.32 -1.80 9.69
C GLN A 236 -14.73 -2.67 8.58
N LEU A 237 -15.45 -3.70 8.16
CA LEU A 237 -15.01 -4.62 7.11
C LEU A 237 -15.89 -4.43 5.88
N VAL A 238 -15.26 -4.23 4.73
CA VAL A 238 -15.91 -4.20 3.42
C VAL A 238 -15.19 -5.18 2.49
N GLU A 239 -15.95 -6.03 1.81
CA GLU A 239 -15.43 -6.98 0.82
C GLU A 239 -15.80 -6.55 -0.60
N VAL A 240 -14.80 -6.55 -1.49
CA VAL A 240 -14.97 -6.14 -2.90
C VAL A 240 -15.05 -7.39 -3.79
N PRO A 241 -16.21 -7.66 -4.44
CA PRO A 241 -16.39 -8.85 -5.26
C PRO A 241 -15.51 -8.80 -6.52
N GLY A 242 -15.05 -9.97 -6.99
CA GLY A 242 -14.26 -10.09 -8.21
C GLY A 242 -12.83 -9.55 -8.12
N VAL A 243 -12.35 -9.28 -6.90
CA VAL A 243 -11.03 -8.72 -6.62
C VAL A 243 -10.30 -9.64 -5.62
N GLY A 244 -9.03 -9.90 -5.86
CA GLY A 244 -8.08 -10.59 -4.99
C GLY A 244 -7.15 -9.61 -4.26
N HIS A 245 -5.88 -9.98 -4.08
CA HIS A 245 -4.88 -9.06 -3.52
C HIS A 245 -4.30 -8.15 -4.62
N ALA A 246 -4.59 -6.85 -4.66
CA ALA A 246 -5.48 -6.07 -3.80
C ALA A 246 -6.45 -5.21 -4.62
N PRO A 247 -7.56 -4.72 -4.04
CA PRO A 247 -8.33 -3.62 -4.61
C PRO A 247 -7.43 -2.43 -4.92
N MET A 248 -7.48 -1.92 -6.16
CA MET A 248 -6.57 -0.86 -6.61
C MET A 248 -7.08 0.55 -6.33
N LEU A 249 -8.32 0.70 -5.87
CA LEU A 249 -8.94 1.99 -5.54
C LEU A 249 -8.97 2.96 -6.73
N LEU A 250 -9.15 2.41 -7.94
CA LEU A 250 -9.17 3.17 -9.21
C LEU A 250 -10.59 3.46 -9.74
N ASP A 251 -11.59 2.72 -9.27
CA ASP A 251 -12.99 2.92 -9.66
C ASP A 251 -13.79 3.60 -8.55
N ALA A 252 -14.87 4.28 -8.95
CA ALA A 252 -15.70 5.08 -8.06
C ALA A 252 -16.27 4.27 -6.88
N THR A 253 -16.63 3.00 -7.09
CA THR A 253 -17.21 2.16 -6.02
C THR A 253 -16.20 1.94 -4.90
N GLN A 254 -14.95 1.63 -5.25
CA GLN A 254 -13.86 1.45 -4.28
C GLN A 254 -13.47 2.77 -3.61
N ILE A 255 -13.40 3.86 -4.39
CA ILE A 255 -13.07 5.20 -3.89
C ILE A 255 -14.14 5.70 -2.91
N ASP A 256 -15.42 5.46 -3.18
CA ASP A 256 -16.53 5.89 -2.34
C ASP A 256 -16.50 5.23 -0.96
N ILE A 257 -16.11 3.94 -0.89
CA ILE A 257 -15.91 3.22 0.37
C ILE A 257 -14.87 3.95 1.25
N VAL A 258 -13.71 4.27 0.67
CA VAL A 258 -12.62 4.99 1.38
C VAL A 258 -13.07 6.38 1.77
N SER A 259 -13.66 7.12 0.82
CA SER A 259 -14.06 8.51 0.99
C SER A 259 -15.13 8.66 2.07
N ALA A 260 -16.13 7.79 2.09
CA ALA A 260 -17.18 7.80 3.10
C ALA A 260 -16.61 7.59 4.52
N PHE A 261 -15.71 6.61 4.68
CA PHE A 261 -15.08 6.32 5.97
C PHE A 261 -14.21 7.49 6.49
N LEU A 262 -13.41 8.09 5.60
CA LEU A 262 -12.54 9.21 5.95
C LEU A 262 -13.37 10.47 6.28
N ARG A 263 -14.37 10.80 5.47
CA ARG A 263 -15.24 11.97 5.66
C ARG A 263 -16.13 11.87 6.91
N ALA A 264 -16.57 10.67 7.29
CA ALA A 264 -17.34 10.45 8.51
C ALA A 264 -16.62 10.93 9.80
N GLY A 265 -15.31 11.12 9.75
CA GLY A 265 -14.52 11.62 10.87
C GLY A 265 -14.50 13.12 11.09
N HIS A 266 -15.11 13.88 10.20
CA HIS A 266 -15.09 15.33 10.22
C HIS A 266 -16.48 15.94 10.48
N ALA A 267 -17.50 15.10 10.70
CA ALA A 267 -18.87 15.52 10.96
C ALA A 267 -19.13 15.89 12.44
N GLY A 268 -18.10 16.31 13.18
CA GLY A 268 -18.16 16.64 14.61
C GLY A 268 -17.41 17.91 14.95
#